data_AF-A0A7S1Q014-F1
#
_entry.id   AF-A0A7S1Q014-F1
#
_cell.length_a   1.000
_cell.length_b   1.000
_cell.length_c   1.000
_cell.angle_alpha   90.00
_cell.angle_beta   90.00
_cell.angle_gamma   90.00
#
_symmetry.space_group_name_H-M   'P 1'
#
loop_
_entity.id
_entity.type
_entity.pdbx_description
1 polymer ?
#
loop_
_entity_poly.entity_id
_entity_poly.type
_entity_poly.pdbx_seq_one_letter_code
_entity_poly.pdbx_strand_id
1 'polypeptide(L)'
;VRAAPTPPPRVLPSGPGPTERKQAYFALGCSSFAMASELADFVLVADPIECLRLAREASALEGMAMQQDLQGEAIAAAESYRRAVAKLHEAMRACPDGHPDGRVLEKHASEVLTRVEYLECLDGRPARIPLEEHILCVQLTLGSAPSSPSFSVGRGDAATKVMGAAAAITGATGLLVLGPLGGA
;
A
#
# COMPACT_ATOMS: atom_id res chain seq x y z
N VAL A 1 37.95 -20.72 70.64
CA VAL A 1 37.13 -19.71 69.92
C VAL A 1 36.11 -20.46 69.08
N ARG A 2 34.84 -20.07 69.18
CA ARG A 2 33.60 -20.81 68.84
C ARG A 2 33.61 -21.57 67.50
N ALA A 3 33.26 -22.85 67.55
CA ALA A 3 32.81 -23.62 66.38
C ALA A 3 31.36 -23.23 66.03
N ALA A 4 31.11 -22.86 64.77
CA ALA A 4 29.79 -22.49 64.27
C ALA A 4 28.94 -23.75 63.99
N PRO A 5 27.61 -23.71 64.22
CA PRO A 5 26.74 -24.85 63.99
C PRO A 5 26.49 -25.10 62.49
N THR A 6 26.57 -26.37 62.10
CA THR A 6 26.27 -26.88 60.74
C THR A 6 24.77 -26.80 60.43
N PRO A 7 24.36 -26.30 59.25
CA PRO A 7 22.94 -26.25 58.86
C PRO A 7 22.39 -27.64 58.49
N PRO A 8 21.08 -27.90 58.73
CA PRO A 8 20.44 -29.16 58.37
C PRO A 8 20.22 -29.32 56.85
N PRO A 9 20.05 -30.56 56.36
CA PRO A 9 19.91 -30.85 54.93
C PRO A 9 18.60 -30.31 54.35
N ARG A 10 18.68 -29.70 53.16
CA ARG A 10 17.51 -29.25 52.38
C ARG A 10 16.77 -30.45 51.80
N VAL A 11 15.50 -30.59 52.16
CA VAL A 11 14.53 -31.45 51.48
C VAL A 11 14.18 -30.81 50.13
N LEU A 12 14.44 -31.52 49.04
CA LEU A 12 14.01 -31.12 47.68
C LEU A 12 12.52 -31.48 47.50
N PRO A 13 11.66 -30.56 47.03
CA PRO A 13 10.30 -30.91 46.69
C PRO A 13 10.28 -31.78 45.43
N SER A 14 9.63 -32.93 45.56
CA SER A 14 9.20 -33.84 44.49
C SER A 14 8.43 -33.07 43.41
N GLY A 15 8.88 -33.18 42.16
CA GLY A 15 8.25 -32.55 41.00
C GLY A 15 6.87 -33.15 40.68
N PRO A 16 5.95 -32.36 40.10
CA PRO A 16 4.62 -32.84 39.74
C PRO A 16 4.65 -33.79 38.54
N GLY A 17 3.91 -34.90 38.65
CA GLY A 17 3.75 -35.92 37.62
C GLY A 17 2.92 -35.48 36.41
N PRO A 18 2.92 -36.26 35.31
CA PRO A 18 2.53 -35.78 33.99
C PRO A 18 1.06 -36.14 33.66
N THR A 19 0.09 -35.55 34.36
CA THR A 19 -1.32 -35.70 33.98
C THR A 19 -2.12 -34.48 34.43
N GLU A 20 -2.00 -33.36 33.72
CA GLU A 20 -3.06 -32.35 33.54
C GLU A 20 -2.59 -31.24 32.57
N ARG A 21 -2.16 -31.65 31.37
CA ARG A 21 -2.09 -30.76 30.21
C ARG A 21 -3.50 -30.55 29.68
N LYS A 22 -4.26 -29.62 30.26
CA LYS A 22 -5.36 -28.89 29.60
C LYS A 22 -5.90 -27.82 30.56
N GLN A 23 -5.90 -26.58 30.07
CA GLN A 23 -6.63 -25.42 30.61
C GLN A 23 -6.06 -24.73 31.86
N ALA A 24 -5.02 -23.91 31.65
CA ALA A 24 -4.76 -22.70 32.45
C ALA A 24 -3.67 -21.83 31.78
N TYR A 25 -4.00 -21.12 30.70
CA TYR A 25 -3.24 -19.95 30.25
C TYR A 25 -4.17 -18.75 30.34
N PHE A 26 -4.46 -18.35 31.56
CA PHE A 26 -5.11 -17.09 31.88
C PHE A 26 -4.44 -16.56 33.16
N ALA A 27 -4.04 -15.29 33.14
CA ALA A 27 -3.36 -14.54 34.20
C ALA A 27 -1.83 -14.71 34.32
N LEU A 28 -1.10 -14.02 33.44
CA LEU A 28 0.15 -13.34 33.81
C LEU A 28 0.01 -11.87 33.38
N GLY A 29 -0.49 -11.06 34.32
CA GLY A 29 -0.58 -9.61 34.21
C GLY A 29 0.56 -8.92 34.97
N CYS A 30 0.90 -7.73 34.47
CA CYS A 30 1.67 -6.64 35.10
C CYS A 30 3.19 -6.81 35.32
N SER A 31 3.98 -6.30 34.37
CA SER A 31 4.91 -5.18 34.64
C SER A 31 5.74 -4.80 33.40
N SER A 32 5.23 -3.87 32.58
CA SER A 32 6.04 -2.85 31.88
C SER A 32 5.20 -1.69 31.29
N PHE A 33 4.00 -1.44 31.83
CA PHE A 33 3.16 -0.31 31.44
C PHE A 33 3.63 0.96 32.16
N ALA A 34 4.79 1.50 31.80
CA ALA A 34 5.29 2.75 32.38
C ALA A 34 6.23 3.55 31.45
N MET A 35 6.14 3.42 30.13
CA MET A 35 6.90 4.27 29.17
C MET A 35 6.09 4.54 27.89
N ALA A 36 4.78 4.86 28.00
CA ALA A 36 3.91 5.05 26.83
C ALA A 36 3.24 6.43 26.73
N SER A 37 3.60 7.40 27.59
CA SER A 37 2.81 8.64 27.73
C SER A 37 3.54 9.95 27.44
N GLU A 38 4.71 9.94 26.79
CA GLU A 38 5.44 11.18 26.42
C GLU A 38 5.58 11.45 24.91
N LEU A 39 4.92 10.69 24.03
CA LEU A 39 4.95 10.93 22.57
C LEU A 39 3.66 11.54 21.99
N ALA A 40 2.67 11.86 22.84
CA ALA A 40 1.33 12.23 22.40
C ALA A 40 1.13 13.73 22.11
N ASP A 41 2.13 14.41 21.54
CA ASP A 41 1.94 15.79 21.05
C ASP A 41 2.78 16.13 19.81
N PHE A 42 3.19 15.12 19.03
CA PHE A 42 3.61 15.38 17.66
C PHE A 42 2.37 15.56 16.81
N VAL A 43 1.97 16.82 16.63
CA VAL A 43 1.09 17.24 15.55
C VAL A 43 1.77 16.78 14.25
N LEU A 44 1.31 15.66 13.68
CA LEU A 44 1.63 15.30 12.31
C LEU A 44 0.99 16.38 11.45
N VAL A 45 1.75 17.43 11.16
CA VAL A 45 1.37 18.45 10.20
C VAL A 45 1.19 17.71 8.89
N ALA A 46 -0.05 17.59 8.45
CA ALA A 46 -0.34 17.00 7.16
C ALA A 46 0.43 17.78 6.09
N ASP A 47 1.29 17.06 5.35
CA ASP A 47 2.11 17.62 4.30
C ASP A 47 1.65 17.03 2.95
N PRO A 48 0.93 17.82 2.13
CA PRO A 48 0.52 17.42 0.80
C PRO A 48 1.66 16.89 -0.08
N ILE A 49 2.87 17.43 0.08
CA ILE A 49 4.05 17.02 -0.69
C ILE A 49 4.52 15.64 -0.24
N GLU A 50 4.54 15.40 1.07
CA GLU A 50 4.89 14.10 1.64
C GLU A 50 3.85 13.03 1.27
N CYS A 51 2.56 13.34 1.33
CA CYS A 51 1.49 12.46 0.87
C CYS A 51 1.70 12.04 -0.59
N LEU A 52 2.02 12.99 -1.47
CA LEU A 52 2.25 12.71 -2.88
C LEU A 52 3.52 11.87 -3.10
N ARG A 53 4.59 12.14 -2.33
CA ARG A 53 5.84 11.37 -2.38
C ARG A 53 5.60 9.92 -1.98
N LEU A 54 4.89 9.70 -0.87
CA LEU A 54 4.54 8.36 -0.37
C LEU A 54 3.62 7.61 -1.33
N ALA A 55 2.63 8.29 -1.93
CA ALA A 55 1.76 7.70 -2.94
C ALA A 55 2.53 7.24 -4.19
N ARG A 56 3.56 8.01 -4.62
CA ARG A 56 4.44 7.61 -5.72
C ARG A 56 5.29 6.39 -5.37
N GLU A 57 5.82 6.33 -4.15
CA GLU A 57 6.54 5.13 -3.66
C GLU A 57 5.64 3.90 -3.64
N ALA A 58 4.39 4.04 -3.16
CA ALA A 58 3.39 2.98 -3.19
C ALA A 58 3.13 2.50 -4.63
N SER A 59 2.91 3.43 -5.56
CA SER A 59 2.68 3.12 -6.98
C SER A 59 3.86 2.38 -7.63
N ALA A 60 5.10 2.73 -7.29
CA ALA A 60 6.28 2.02 -7.78
C ALA A 60 6.34 0.57 -7.26
N LEU A 61 6.05 0.35 -5.98
CA LEU A 61 5.98 -0.99 -5.38
C LEU A 61 4.84 -1.82 -5.97
N GLU A 62 3.70 -1.20 -6.21
CA GLU A 62 2.54 -1.81 -6.84
C GLU A 62 2.85 -2.23 -8.28
N GLY A 63 3.50 -1.37 -9.07
CA GLY A 63 3.93 -1.72 -10.42
C GLY A 63 4.89 -2.93 -10.47
N MET A 64 5.78 -3.04 -9.48
CA MET A 64 6.62 -4.24 -9.33
C MET A 64 5.78 -5.48 -8.98
N ALA A 65 4.80 -5.33 -8.08
CA ALA A 65 3.91 -6.41 -7.66
C ALA A 65 3.06 -6.92 -8.83
N MET A 66 2.51 -6.02 -9.64
CA MET A 66 1.74 -6.35 -10.85
C MET A 66 2.58 -7.16 -11.84
N GLN A 67 3.84 -6.78 -12.05
CA GLN A 67 4.74 -7.52 -12.95
C GLN A 67 5.02 -8.93 -12.42
N GLN A 68 5.20 -9.09 -11.11
CA GLN A 68 5.39 -10.40 -10.47
C GLN A 68 4.12 -11.25 -10.57
N ASP A 69 2.95 -10.65 -10.37
CA ASP A 69 1.64 -11.29 -10.50
C ASP A 69 1.43 -11.84 -11.92
N LEU A 70 1.72 -11.03 -12.94
CA LEU A 70 1.68 -11.42 -14.35
C LEU A 70 2.67 -12.53 -14.71
N GLN A 71 3.80 -12.63 -13.99
CA GLN A 71 4.78 -13.69 -14.14
C GLN A 71 4.39 -14.98 -13.41
N GLY A 72 3.31 -14.97 -12.62
CA GLY A 72 2.87 -16.10 -11.80
C GLY A 72 3.64 -16.24 -10.48
N GLU A 73 4.46 -15.26 -10.11
CA GLU A 73 5.26 -15.25 -8.88
C GLU A 73 4.41 -14.77 -7.68
N ALA A 74 3.36 -15.53 -7.35
CA ALA A 74 2.31 -15.11 -6.41
C ALA A 74 2.84 -14.72 -5.02
N ILE A 75 3.85 -15.42 -4.50
CA ILE A 75 4.45 -15.14 -3.18
C ILE A 75 5.18 -13.80 -3.21
N ALA A 76 6.04 -13.58 -4.22
CA ALA A 76 6.79 -12.34 -4.36
C ALA A 76 5.85 -11.14 -4.64
N ALA A 77 4.82 -11.36 -5.47
CA ALA A 77 3.79 -10.36 -5.73
C ALA A 77 3.05 -9.95 -4.46
N ALA A 78 2.61 -10.90 -3.63
CA ALA A 78 1.95 -10.63 -2.36
C ALA A 78 2.83 -9.80 -1.41
N GLU A 79 4.13 -10.12 -1.30
CA GLU A 79 5.07 -9.32 -0.51
C GLU A 79 5.23 -7.88 -1.02
N SER A 80 5.31 -7.68 -2.33
CA SER A 80 5.38 -6.35 -2.94
C SER A 80 4.10 -5.55 -2.74
N TYR A 81 2.92 -6.17 -2.90
CA TYR A 81 1.64 -5.53 -2.61
C TYR A 81 1.51 -5.14 -1.13
N ARG A 82 1.93 -5.98 -0.17
CA ARG A 82 1.92 -5.61 1.26
C ARG A 82 2.78 -4.38 1.54
N ARG A 83 3.94 -4.26 0.88
CA ARG A 83 4.80 -3.07 0.98
C ARG A 83 4.11 -1.83 0.37
N ALA A 84 3.41 -1.98 -0.75
CA ALA A 84 2.62 -0.90 -1.33
C ALA A 84 1.49 -0.45 -0.37
N VAL A 85 0.75 -1.38 0.25
CA VAL A 85 -0.29 -1.07 1.25
C VAL A 85 0.28 -0.30 2.44
N ALA A 86 1.43 -0.71 2.97
CA ALA A 86 2.09 0.02 4.05
C ALA A 86 2.39 1.48 3.66
N LYS A 87 2.84 1.69 2.42
CA LYS A 87 3.10 3.03 1.87
C LYS A 87 1.81 3.83 1.62
N LEU A 88 0.73 3.20 1.20
CA LEU A 88 -0.58 3.84 1.10
C LEU A 88 -1.07 4.31 2.48
N HIS A 89 -0.90 3.51 3.54
CA HIS A 89 -1.24 3.93 4.90
C HIS A 89 -0.34 5.06 5.43
N GLU A 90 0.94 5.09 5.07
CA GLU A 90 1.80 6.25 5.32
C GLU A 90 1.26 7.49 4.60
N ALA A 91 0.91 7.37 3.31
CA ALA A 91 0.35 8.46 2.53
C ALA A 91 -0.97 8.98 3.12
N MET A 92 -1.86 8.10 3.56
CA MET A 92 -3.12 8.47 4.23
C MET A 92 -2.89 9.32 5.47
N ARG A 93 -1.87 8.99 6.29
CA ARG A 93 -1.53 9.77 7.49
C ARG A 93 -0.90 11.12 7.19
N ALA A 94 -0.24 11.24 6.04
CA ALA A 94 0.32 12.51 5.55
C ALA A 94 -0.70 13.36 4.78
N CYS A 95 -1.83 12.77 4.37
CA CYS A 95 -2.88 13.43 3.63
C CYS A 95 -3.58 14.50 4.49
N PRO A 96 -3.83 15.72 3.97
CA PRO A 96 -4.57 16.73 4.71
C PRO A 96 -5.96 16.26 5.13
N ASP A 97 -6.31 16.54 6.39
CA ASP A 97 -7.62 16.18 6.93
C ASP A 97 -8.75 16.75 6.07
N GLY A 98 -9.72 15.90 5.73
CA GLY A 98 -10.86 16.27 4.88
C GLY A 98 -10.57 16.33 3.38
N HIS A 99 -9.33 16.08 2.93
CA HIS A 99 -9.02 16.00 1.52
C HIS A 99 -9.64 14.74 0.88
N PRO A 100 -10.25 14.83 -0.33
CA PRO A 100 -10.95 13.69 -0.95
C PRO A 100 -10.03 12.50 -1.22
N ASP A 101 -8.75 12.76 -1.51
CA ASP A 101 -7.76 11.71 -1.78
C ASP A 101 -7.53 10.77 -0.60
N GLY A 102 -7.80 11.18 0.64
CA GLY A 102 -7.67 10.29 1.80
C GLY A 102 -8.56 9.04 1.66
N ARG A 103 -9.82 9.23 1.25
CA ARG A 103 -10.77 8.13 1.00
C ARG A 103 -10.40 7.29 -0.22
N VAL A 104 -9.80 7.94 -1.22
CA VAL A 104 -9.33 7.28 -2.43
C VAL A 104 -8.16 6.35 -2.12
N LEU A 105 -7.18 6.82 -1.33
CA LEU A 105 -6.06 6.02 -0.84
C LEU A 105 -6.53 4.85 0.04
N GLU A 106 -7.50 5.08 0.92
CA GLU A 106 -8.09 4.03 1.77
C GLU A 106 -8.75 2.92 0.95
N LYS A 107 -9.59 3.30 -0.02
CA LYS A 107 -10.23 2.34 -0.92
C LYS A 107 -9.20 1.54 -1.71
N HIS A 108 -8.19 2.22 -2.26
CA HIS A 108 -7.12 1.57 -3.02
C HIS A 108 -6.32 0.58 -2.16
N ALA A 109 -5.99 0.96 -0.91
CA ALA A 109 -5.31 0.07 0.02
C ALA A 109 -6.13 -1.20 0.31
N SER A 110 -7.45 -1.09 0.45
CA SER A 110 -8.36 -2.24 0.61
C SER A 110 -8.42 -3.13 -0.64
N GLU A 111 -8.41 -2.54 -1.84
CA GLU A 111 -8.38 -3.27 -3.11
C GLU A 111 -7.09 -4.09 -3.25
N VAL A 112 -5.94 -3.46 -2.97
CA VAL A 112 -4.63 -4.13 -2.99
C VAL A 112 -4.54 -5.22 -1.93
N LEU A 113 -5.07 -5.00 -0.72
CA LEU A 113 -5.11 -6.02 0.32
C LEU A 113 -5.97 -7.23 -0.10
N THR A 114 -7.11 -7.00 -0.75
CA THR A 114 -7.96 -8.07 -1.28
C THR A 114 -7.18 -8.92 -2.30
N ARG A 115 -6.34 -8.29 -3.13
CA ARG A 115 -5.46 -9.03 -4.06
C ARG A 115 -4.40 -9.85 -3.31
N VAL A 116 -3.83 -9.32 -2.23
CA VAL A 116 -2.88 -10.07 -1.38
C VAL A 116 -3.53 -11.34 -0.83
N GLU A 117 -4.72 -11.22 -0.22
CA GLU A 117 -5.46 -12.36 0.34
C GLU A 117 -5.77 -13.41 -0.74
N TYR A 118 -6.17 -12.96 -1.93
CA TYR A 118 -6.40 -13.84 -3.08
C TYR A 118 -5.12 -14.62 -3.45
N LEU A 119 -3.99 -13.93 -3.61
CA LEU A 119 -2.71 -14.56 -4.00
C LEU A 119 -2.20 -15.53 -2.93
N GLU A 120 -2.38 -15.22 -1.65
CA GLU A 120 -2.03 -16.13 -0.54
C GLU A 120 -2.86 -17.43 -0.59
N CYS A 121 -4.14 -17.34 -0.95
CA CYS A 121 -5.01 -18.51 -1.10
C CYS A 121 -4.62 -19.43 -2.27
N LEU A 122 -3.79 -18.95 -3.21
CA LEU A 122 -3.34 -19.75 -4.34
C LEU A 122 -2.23 -20.73 -3.97
N ASP A 123 -1.51 -20.53 -2.86
CA ASP A 123 -0.41 -21.40 -2.42
C ASP A 123 0.64 -21.61 -3.54
N GLY A 124 1.07 -20.52 -4.15
CA GLY A 124 2.05 -20.50 -5.25
C GLY A 124 1.51 -20.88 -6.63
N ARG A 125 0.22 -21.21 -6.76
CA ARG A 125 -0.42 -21.43 -8.07
C ARG A 125 -0.60 -20.10 -8.83
N PRO A 126 -0.60 -20.11 -10.17
CA PRO A 126 -0.81 -18.90 -10.95
C PRO A 126 -2.23 -18.33 -10.74
N ALA A 127 -2.32 -17.00 -10.77
CA ALA A 127 -3.59 -16.29 -10.68
C ALA A 127 -4.53 -16.68 -11.83
N ARG A 128 -5.79 -16.96 -11.49
CA ARG A 128 -6.85 -17.25 -12.46
C ARG A 128 -7.73 -16.03 -12.72
N ILE A 129 -7.89 -15.21 -11.70
CA ILE A 129 -8.67 -13.97 -11.77
C ILE A 129 -7.70 -12.86 -12.17
N PRO A 130 -8.00 -12.09 -13.23
CA PRO A 130 -7.17 -10.99 -13.67
C PRO A 130 -7.02 -9.94 -12.55
N LEU A 131 -5.95 -9.14 -12.62
CA LEU A 131 -5.65 -8.18 -11.56
C LEU A 131 -6.68 -7.03 -11.53
N GLU A 132 -7.21 -6.65 -12.70
CA GLU A 132 -8.14 -5.53 -12.88
C GLU A 132 -9.49 -5.77 -12.20
N GLU A 133 -9.80 -7.02 -11.85
CA GLU A 133 -10.99 -7.37 -11.06
C GLU A 133 -10.83 -7.04 -9.58
N HIS A 134 -9.60 -6.88 -9.09
CA HIS A 134 -9.31 -6.56 -7.69
C HIS A 134 -8.78 -5.14 -7.49
N ILE A 135 -7.93 -4.65 -8.40
CA ILE A 135 -7.22 -3.39 -8.27
C ILE A 135 -7.63 -2.47 -9.42
N LEU A 136 -8.26 -1.35 -9.09
CA LEU A 136 -8.68 -0.36 -10.08
C LEU A 136 -7.64 0.76 -10.21
N CYS A 137 -7.53 1.33 -11.41
CA CYS A 137 -6.68 2.50 -11.61
C CYS A 137 -7.22 3.69 -10.80
N VAL A 138 -6.34 4.31 -10.03
CA VAL A 138 -6.66 5.44 -9.17
C VAL A 138 -5.83 6.66 -9.59
N GLN A 139 -6.47 7.83 -9.61
CA GLN A 139 -5.80 9.11 -9.84
C GLN A 139 -6.04 10.03 -8.64
N LEU A 140 -4.95 10.54 -8.07
CA LEU A 140 -5.00 11.50 -6.98
C LEU A 140 -5.18 12.93 -7.50
N THR A 141 -5.91 13.73 -6.76
CA THR A 141 -6.12 15.16 -7.06
C THR A 141 -5.02 16.04 -6.45
N LEU A 142 -4.33 15.58 -5.41
CA LEU A 142 -3.15 16.19 -4.80
C LEU A 142 -2.04 16.37 -5.83
N GLY A 143 -1.62 17.62 -6.04
CA GLY A 143 -0.57 17.98 -6.99
C GLY A 143 -1.03 18.07 -8.45
N SER A 144 -2.31 17.81 -8.75
CA SER A 144 -2.90 18.21 -10.03
C SER A 144 -3.11 19.72 -9.99
N ALA A 145 -2.63 20.45 -11.01
CA ALA A 145 -2.96 21.86 -11.16
C ALA A 145 -4.49 22.00 -11.15
N PRO A 146 -5.08 23.02 -10.47
CA PRO A 146 -6.51 23.22 -10.55
C PRO A 146 -6.85 23.34 -12.02
N SER A 147 -7.64 22.40 -12.54
CA SER A 147 -8.18 22.49 -13.88
C SER A 147 -8.95 23.80 -13.92
N SER A 148 -8.36 24.82 -14.55
CA SER A 148 -8.99 26.11 -14.80
C SER A 148 -10.40 25.83 -15.31
N PRO A 149 -11.44 26.52 -14.80
CA PRO A 149 -12.80 26.23 -15.22
C PRO A 149 -12.88 26.44 -16.73
N SER A 150 -12.99 25.34 -17.47
CA SER A 150 -13.36 25.36 -18.87
C SER A 150 -14.75 25.98 -18.91
N PHE A 151 -14.81 27.29 -19.16
CA PHE A 151 -16.02 27.97 -19.56
C PHE A 151 -16.49 27.32 -20.85
N SER A 152 -17.36 26.34 -20.73
CA SER A 152 -18.25 25.90 -21.80
C SER A 152 -19.28 26.99 -22.02
N VAL A 153 -18.86 28.08 -22.67
CA VAL A 153 -19.79 28.98 -23.35
C VAL A 153 -20.10 28.35 -24.70
N GLY A 154 -21.34 27.87 -24.80
CA GLY A 154 -21.89 27.37 -26.03
C GLY A 154 -21.90 28.42 -27.15
N ARG A 155 -21.59 27.94 -28.34
CA ARG A 155 -22.38 28.10 -29.58
C ARG A 155 -22.86 29.52 -29.93
N GLY A 156 -22.24 30.11 -30.95
CA GLY A 156 -22.79 31.17 -31.79
C GLY A 156 -21.93 31.42 -33.03
N ASP A 157 -22.51 31.14 -34.20
CA ASP A 157 -22.02 31.33 -35.58
C ASP A 157 -21.14 32.56 -35.87
N ALA A 158 -20.04 32.38 -36.61
CA ALA A 158 -20.01 32.65 -38.06
C ALA A 158 -18.57 32.70 -38.63
N ALA A 159 -18.45 32.10 -39.82
CA ALA A 159 -17.56 32.47 -40.93
C ALA A 159 -16.11 31.93 -40.97
N THR A 160 -15.96 30.82 -41.72
CA THR A 160 -15.01 30.60 -42.85
C THR A 160 -13.51 30.60 -42.55
N LYS A 161 -12.64 29.71 -43.03
CA LYS A 161 -12.56 28.59 -44.01
C LYS A 161 -11.22 27.90 -43.63
N VAL A 162 -11.01 26.59 -43.74
CA VAL A 162 -10.43 25.84 -44.88
C VAL A 162 -10.09 24.46 -44.26
N MET A 163 -10.79 23.39 -44.65
CA MET A 163 -10.33 22.34 -45.58
C MET A 163 -9.10 21.58 -45.04
N GLY A 164 -9.12 20.28 -44.73
CA GLY A 164 -9.97 19.19 -45.14
C GLY A 164 -9.05 18.01 -45.48
N ALA A 165 -9.16 16.89 -44.77
CA ALA A 165 -8.81 15.55 -45.22
C ALA A 165 -9.18 14.55 -44.12
N ALA A 166 -10.26 13.81 -44.36
CA ALA A 166 -10.61 12.62 -43.61
C ALA A 166 -10.12 11.37 -44.36
N ALA A 167 -10.09 10.26 -43.63
CA ALA A 167 -9.74 8.89 -44.01
C ALA A 167 -8.22 8.60 -44.01
N ALA A 168 -7.75 7.45 -43.52
CA ALA A 168 -8.38 6.15 -43.55
C ALA A 168 -7.90 5.22 -42.43
N ILE A 169 -8.76 4.22 -42.23
CA ILE A 169 -8.72 3.03 -41.38
C ILE A 169 -7.41 2.25 -41.55
N THR A 170 -6.97 1.57 -40.49
CA THR A 170 -6.61 0.13 -40.43
C THR A 170 -5.38 -0.07 -39.56
N GLY A 171 -5.51 -0.97 -38.58
CA GLY A 171 -4.45 -1.32 -37.66
C GLY A 171 -3.19 -1.83 -38.35
N ALA A 172 -2.05 -1.49 -37.77
CA ALA A 172 -0.86 -2.32 -37.77
C ALA A 172 0.02 -1.87 -36.59
N THR A 173 0.55 -2.89 -35.91
CA THR A 173 1.70 -2.86 -35.03
C THR A 173 2.80 -1.90 -35.47
N GLY A 174 3.32 -1.13 -34.51
CA GLY A 174 4.69 -0.63 -34.41
C GLY A 174 5.32 0.00 -35.65
N LEU A 175 5.49 1.32 -35.64
CA LEU A 175 6.65 1.94 -36.27
C LEU A 175 7.00 3.28 -35.60
N LEU A 176 8.20 3.36 -35.05
CA LEU A 176 8.81 4.58 -34.53
C LEU A 176 9.07 5.54 -35.69
N VAL A 177 8.38 6.69 -35.70
CA VAL A 177 8.68 7.78 -36.64
C VAL A 177 9.80 8.62 -36.04
N LEU A 178 11.01 8.35 -36.53
CA LEU A 178 12.22 9.14 -36.33
C LEU A 178 12.12 10.42 -37.18
N GLY A 179 12.02 11.58 -36.52
CA GLY A 179 12.01 12.88 -37.19
C GLY A 179 13.39 13.31 -37.72
N PRO A 180 13.45 14.19 -38.73
CA PRO A 180 14.68 14.53 -39.44
C PRO A 180 15.65 15.37 -38.61
N LEU A 181 16.92 14.95 -38.59
CA LEU A 181 18.06 15.77 -38.18
C LEU A 181 18.25 16.89 -39.21
N GLY A 182 17.97 18.13 -38.80
CA GLY A 182 18.30 19.32 -39.59
C GLY A 182 19.82 19.47 -39.72
N GLY A 183 20.30 19.50 -40.96
CA GLY A 183 21.65 19.96 -41.31
C GLY A 183 21.64 21.47 -41.53
N ALA A 184 22.71 22.12 -41.08
CA ALA A 184 23.04 23.52 -41.35
C ALA A 184 23.54 23.73 -42.79
#